data_AF-A0A9W9WB04-F1
#
_entry.id   AF-A0A9W9WB04-F1
#
_cell.length_a   1.000
_cell.length_b   1.000
_cell.length_c   1.000
_cell.angle_alpha   90.00
_cell.angle_beta   90.00
_cell.angle_gamma   90.00
#
_symmetry.space_group_name_H-M   'P 1'
#
loop_
_entity.id
_entity.type
_entity.pdbx_description
1 polymer ?
#
loop_
_entity_poly.entity_id
_entity_poly.type
_entity_poly.pdbx_seq_one_letter_code
_entity_poly.pdbx_strand_id
1 'polypeptide(L)'
;MKGQQTAALGETEYAKPGCLLRVNRQTLREVLWQDIDIHNDKAFDHYEESENCATAYFKDLTIFTGDIIVGADGAHSAVSQSVPAPTSALFRVAG
;
A
#
# COMPACT_ATOMS: atom_id res chain seq x y z
N MET A 1 23.55 -7.72 -24.19
CA MET A 1 22.61 -8.71 -23.60
C MET A 1 21.35 -8.69 -24.45
N LYS A 2 20.91 -9.83 -25.00
CA LYS A 2 19.64 -9.92 -25.73
C LYS A 2 18.55 -10.27 -24.72
N GLY A 3 17.52 -9.43 -24.60
CA GLY A 3 16.37 -9.72 -23.74
C GLY A 3 15.64 -10.96 -24.26
N GLN A 4 15.26 -11.86 -23.35
CA GLN A 4 14.42 -13.00 -23.66
C GLN A 4 12.98 -12.66 -23.30
N GLN A 5 12.04 -12.89 -24.22
CA GLN A 5 10.62 -12.75 -23.94
C GLN A 5 10.21 -13.83 -22.91
N THR A 6 9.77 -13.42 -21.73
CA THR A 6 9.45 -14.32 -20.61
C THR A 6 7.97 -14.71 -20.55
N ALA A 7 7.09 -13.93 -21.18
CA ALA A 7 5.68 -14.26 -21.33
C ALA A 7 5.08 -13.48 -22.52
N ALA A 8 4.11 -14.08 -23.20
CA ALA A 8 3.12 -13.35 -23.99
C ALA A 8 1.94 -13.06 -23.05
N LEU A 9 1.61 -11.80 -22.88
CA LEU A 9 0.55 -11.34 -21.98
C LEU A 9 -0.56 -10.71 -22.84
N GLY A 10 -1.80 -11.18 -22.69
CA GLY A 10 -2.94 -10.71 -23.49
C GLY A 10 -3.65 -11.84 -24.24
N GLU A 11 -4.51 -11.48 -25.20
CA GLU A 11 -5.24 -12.38 -26.13
C GLU A 11 -6.20 -13.41 -25.52
N THR A 12 -6.32 -13.46 -24.20
CA THR A 12 -7.34 -14.28 -23.53
C THR A 12 -8.68 -13.55 -23.56
N GLU A 13 -9.75 -14.26 -23.91
CA GLU A 13 -11.12 -13.69 -23.93
C GLU A 13 -11.48 -13.01 -22.60
N TYR A 14 -12.24 -11.92 -22.71
CA TYR A 14 -12.76 -11.19 -21.56
C TYR A 14 -13.49 -12.14 -20.60
N ALA A 15 -13.28 -11.95 -19.29
CA ALA A 15 -13.83 -12.78 -18.22
C ALA A 15 -13.34 -14.25 -18.16
N LYS A 16 -12.28 -14.63 -18.91
CA LYS A 16 -11.58 -15.90 -18.69
C LYS A 16 -10.31 -15.71 -17.84
N PRO A 17 -9.93 -16.69 -16.99
CA PRO A 17 -8.66 -16.66 -16.26
C PRO A 17 -7.47 -16.44 -17.21
N GLY A 18 -6.56 -15.54 -16.85
CA GLY A 18 -5.43 -15.13 -17.70
C GLY A 18 -5.70 -13.90 -18.58
N CYS A 19 -6.94 -13.41 -18.63
CA CYS A 19 -7.26 -12.14 -19.29
C CYS A 19 -6.70 -10.94 -18.52
N LEU A 20 -5.91 -10.11 -19.22
CA LEU A 20 -5.50 -8.81 -18.70
C LEU A 20 -6.58 -7.77 -18.99
N LEU A 21 -7.20 -7.27 -17.93
CA LEU A 21 -8.21 -6.22 -18.04
C LEU A 21 -7.54 -4.85 -18.09
N ARG A 22 -7.68 -4.16 -19.23
CA ARG A 22 -7.36 -2.74 -19.31
C ARG A 22 -8.49 -1.94 -18.69
N VAL A 23 -8.21 -1.31 -17.56
CA VAL A 23 -9.19 -0.50 -16.81
C VAL A 23 -8.71 0.93 -16.65
N ASN A 24 -9.66 1.86 -16.53
CA ASN A 24 -9.34 3.23 -16.13
C ASN A 24 -9.01 3.24 -14.64
N ARG A 25 -7.86 3.83 -14.27
CA ARG A 25 -7.39 3.89 -12.87
C ARG A 25 -8.38 4.62 -11.95
N GLN A 26 -8.99 5.69 -12.43
CA GLN A 26 -9.93 6.49 -11.65
C GLN A 26 -11.21 5.71 -11.39
N THR A 27 -11.80 5.11 -12.43
CA THR A 27 -12.99 4.27 -12.30
C THR A 27 -12.74 3.05 -11.41
N LEU A 28 -11.58 2.38 -11.55
CA LEU A 28 -11.25 1.25 -10.68
C LEU A 28 -11.18 1.68 -9.21
N ARG A 29 -10.59 2.85 -8.93
CA ARG A 29 -10.54 3.38 -7.56
C ARG A 29 -11.93 3.65 -7.00
N GLU A 30 -12.82 4.26 -7.78
CA GLU A 30 -14.20 4.52 -7.36
C GLU A 30 -14.96 3.23 -7.00
N VAL A 31 -14.71 2.14 -7.73
CA VAL A 31 -15.26 0.81 -7.41
C VAL A 31 -14.66 0.25 -6.13
N LEU A 32 -13.33 0.32 -5.97
CA LEU A 32 -12.63 -0.20 -4.78
C LEU A 32 -12.86 0.65 -3.51
N TRP A 33 -13.31 1.89 -3.66
CA TRP A 33 -13.59 2.81 -2.56
C TRP A 33 -14.93 2.60 -1.87
N GLN A 34 -15.74 1.67 -2.37
CA GLN A 34 -17.06 1.39 -1.77
C GLN A 34 -16.88 0.69 -0.41
N ASP A 35 -17.71 1.08 0.55
CA ASP A 35 -17.81 0.48 1.88
C ASP A 35 -16.52 0.47 2.73
N ILE A 36 -15.63 1.44 2.49
CA ILE A 36 -14.44 1.67 3.32
C ILE A 36 -14.43 3.10 3.89
N ASP A 37 -13.96 3.25 5.13
CA ASP A 37 -13.81 4.55 5.78
C ASP A 37 -12.51 5.22 5.31
N ILE A 38 -12.64 6.23 4.44
CA ILE A 38 -11.50 6.92 3.81
C ILE A 38 -11.40 8.34 4.34
N HIS A 39 -10.23 8.66 4.86
CA HIS A 39 -9.86 10.00 5.28
C HIS A 39 -8.94 10.63 4.22
N ASN A 40 -9.50 11.47 3.36
CA ASN A 40 -8.73 12.18 2.31
C ASN A 40 -7.94 13.36 2.90
N ASP A 41 -7.01 13.89 2.09
CA ASP A 41 -6.14 15.02 2.44
C ASP A 41 -5.27 14.78 3.70
N LYS A 42 -5.08 13.52 4.07
CA LYS A 42 -4.20 13.07 5.16
C LYS A 42 -2.82 12.73 4.62
N ALA A 43 -1.91 13.69 4.68
CA ALA A 43 -0.51 13.45 4.37
C ALA A 43 0.21 12.88 5.59
N PHE A 44 0.68 11.63 5.49
CA PHE A 44 1.49 10.99 6.53
C PHE A 44 2.76 11.82 6.82
N ASP A 45 3.11 11.93 8.11
CA ASP A 45 4.32 12.61 8.57
C ASP A 45 5.30 11.61 9.20
N HIS A 46 4.89 10.99 10.31
CA HIS A 46 5.66 9.96 11.01
C HIS A 46 4.72 9.05 11.82
N TYR A 47 5.27 8.01 12.42
CA TYR A 47 4.55 7.16 13.35
C TYR A 47 5.38 6.91 14.60
N GLU A 48 4.71 6.56 15.69
CA GLU A 48 5.31 6.04 16.91
C GLU A 48 4.75 4.65 17.20
N GLU A 49 5.61 3.70 17.54
CA GLU A 49 5.24 2.36 17.99
C GLU A 49 5.27 2.30 19.53
N SER A 50 4.27 1.64 20.10
CA SER A 50 4.20 1.17 21.48
C SER A 50 4.14 -0.36 21.49
N GLU A 51 4.13 -0.98 22.66
CA GLU A 51 4.13 -2.45 22.77
C GLU A 51 2.99 -3.13 21.99
N ASN A 52 1.80 -2.52 22.00
CA ASN A 52 0.58 -3.12 21.44
C ASN A 52 -0.15 -2.20 20.44
N CYS A 53 0.44 -1.07 20.03
CA CYS A 53 -0.19 -0.16 19.09
C CYS A 53 0.82 0.68 18.32
N ALA A 54 0.36 1.25 17.21
CA ALA A 54 1.05 2.27 16.43
C ALA A 54 0.16 3.51 16.34
N THR A 55 0.76 4.68 16.54
CA THR A 55 0.10 5.98 16.36
C THR A 55 0.70 6.67 15.15
N ALA A 56 -0.12 6.92 14.14
CA ALA A 56 0.23 7.67 12.95
C ALA A 56 -0.07 9.15 13.14
N TYR A 57 0.89 10.00 12.78
CA TYR A 57 0.78 11.45 12.80
C TYR A 57 0.73 11.98 11.37
N PHE A 58 -0.16 12.94 11.13
CA PHE A 58 -0.36 13.55 9.82
C PHE A 58 0.04 15.03 9.84
N LYS A 59 0.37 15.57 8.66
CA LYS A 59 0.82 16.97 8.52
C LYS A 59 -0.21 18.03 8.90
N ASP A 60 -1.48 17.65 8.96
CA ASP A 60 -2.56 18.50 9.43
C ASP A 60 -2.74 18.47 10.97
N LEU A 61 -1.78 17.86 11.68
CA LEU A 61 -1.75 17.69 13.13
C LEU A 61 -2.79 16.70 13.69
N THR A 62 -3.52 15.99 12.81
CA THR A 62 -4.38 14.89 13.25
C THR A 62 -3.58 13.62 13.52
N ILE A 63 -4.15 12.76 14.35
CA ILE A 63 -3.53 11.49 14.75
C ILE A 63 -4.53 10.34 14.59
N PHE A 64 -4.01 9.15 14.34
CA PHE A 64 -4.78 7.91 14.31
C PHE A 64 -4.02 6.79 15.00
N THR A 65 -4.70 5.98 15.81
CA THR A 65 -4.08 4.85 16.53
C THR A 65 -4.72 3.54 16.09
N GLY A 66 -3.90 2.51 15.92
CA GLY A 66 -4.34 1.14 15.63
C GLY A 66 -3.22 0.14 15.92
N ASP A 67 -3.46 -1.14 15.65
CA ASP A 67 -2.46 -2.19 15.96
C ASP A 67 -1.38 -2.31 14.88
N ILE A 68 -1.73 -1.98 13.63
CA ILE A 68 -0.87 -2.17 12.45
C ILE A 68 -0.99 -0.96 11.52
N ILE A 69 0.16 -0.52 10.98
CA ILE A 69 0.23 0.42 9.86
C ILE A 69 0.65 -0.35 8.60
N VAL A 70 -0.10 -0.18 7.51
CA VAL A 70 0.22 -0.78 6.21
C VAL A 70 0.62 0.31 5.22
N GLY A 71 1.86 0.27 4.75
CA GLY A 71 2.38 1.18 3.72
C GLY A 71 1.83 0.83 2.33
N ALA A 72 0.75 1.49 1.92
CA ALA A 72 0.13 1.37 0.59
C ALA A 72 0.18 2.69 -0.21
N ASP A 73 1.11 3.59 0.13
CA ASP A 73 1.26 4.96 -0.36
C ASP A 73 2.14 5.10 -1.63
N GLY A 74 2.47 3.98 -2.27
CA GLY A 74 3.06 3.94 -3.62
C GLY A 74 4.59 3.99 -3.66
N ALA A 75 5.15 4.22 -4.85
CA ALA A 75 6.59 4.05 -5.12
C ALA A 75 7.50 5.05 -4.38
N HIS A 76 6.96 6.18 -3.93
CA HIS A 76 7.68 7.19 -3.14
C HIS A 76 7.24 7.18 -1.67
N SER A 77 6.88 5.99 -1.18
CA SER A 77 6.31 5.78 0.15
C SER A 77 7.09 6.49 1.26
N ALA A 78 6.41 7.34 2.02
CA ALA A 78 6.95 7.95 3.22
C ALA A 78 7.00 6.92 4.36
N VAL A 79 6.03 6.00 4.41
CA VAL A 79 6.01 4.90 5.38
C VAL A 79 7.26 4.02 5.21
N SER A 80 7.58 3.59 3.98
CA SER A 80 8.77 2.77 3.72
C SER A 80 10.09 3.48 4.06
N GLN A 81 10.14 4.81 3.98
CA GLN A 81 11.33 5.59 4.34
C GLN A 81 11.48 5.76 5.86
N SER A 82 10.36 5.72 6.60
CA SER A 82 10.36 5.76 8.07
C SER A 82 10.77 4.43 8.72
N VAL A 83 10.62 3.32 7.99
CA VAL A 83 11.11 2.01 8.42
C VAL A 83 12.62 1.94 8.16
N PRO A 84 13.45 1.64 9.19
CA PRO A 84 14.88 1.46 9.00
C PRO A 84 15.17 0.41 7.93
N ALA A 85 16.19 0.66 7.09
CA ALA A 85 16.64 -0.32 6.10
C ALA A 85 16.89 -1.68 6.79
N PRO A 86 16.52 -2.81 6.16
CA PRO A 86 16.60 -4.12 6.78
C PRO A 86 18.07 -4.47 7.06
N THR A 87 18.53 -4.16 8.26
CA THR A 87 19.72 -4.75 8.85
C THR A 87 19.22 -5.93 9.65
N SER A 88 19.13 -7.10 9.00
CA SER A 88 18.48 -8.33 9.52
C SER A 88 17.04 -8.09 10.01
N ALA A 89 16.06 -8.37 9.13
CA ALA A 89 14.64 -8.24 9.42
C ALA A 89 14.22 -9.04 10.67
N LEU A 90 13.99 -8.33 11.78
CA LEU A 90 13.19 -8.81 12.89
C LEU A 90 11.76 -8.30 12.68
N PHE A 91 10.94 -9.13 12.06
CA PHE A 91 9.48 -8.99 12.14
C PHE A 91 9.09 -9.25 13.61
N ARG A 92 8.90 -8.18 14.38
CA ARG A 92 8.41 -8.27 15.76
C ARG A 92 6.88 -8.27 15.72
N VAL A 93 6.28 -9.45 15.76
CA VAL A 93 4.92 -9.61 16.28
C VAL A 93 5.06 -9.73 17.78
N ALA A 94 4.66 -8.69 18.51
CA ALA A 94 4.40 -8.80 19.93
C ALA A 94 3.18 -9.72 20.11
N GLY A 95 3.30 -10.70 21.01
CA GLY A 95 2.24 -11.62 21.39
C GLY A 95 1.83 -11.40 22.84
#